data_AF-A0A7D9J0S5-F1
#
_entry.id   AF-A0A7D9J0S5-F1
#
_cell.length_a   1.000
_cell.length_b   1.000
_cell.length_c   1.000
_cell.angle_alpha   90.00
_cell.angle_beta   90.00
_cell.angle_gamma   90.00
#
_symmetry.space_group_name_H-M   'P 1'
#
loop_
_entity.id
_entity.type
_entity.pdbx_description
1 polymer ?
#
loop_
_entity_poly.entity_id
_entity_poly.type
_entity_poly.pdbx_seq_one_letter_code
_entity_poly.pdbx_strand_id
1 'polypeptide(L)'
;NPKIRFYGGIESNDFRVTCAVAQTNVGYGYICRTLNSLGIEPGTNCEAYVNGMKRKRDGDNNRKKSLKFKKRRNEIHTKRIHGILSSEKKEGKTYETNIGLTLPTASTSTTANEELFCPDLPADTLASYEVFVPPYTPRPQCSPIAFDDNAAVFYNIVLFDTETNTTGKQAELCQLAAINQTTLASFSEYVLPNKNIDKYASRVNNLSIKTVDGKRVLFKQSNPVLALTCDEVLSRFIHYLGNSIRECQKLTAHKSAVYKALFDQGFDAHDALEDVKALHRILFSSPLNLSEKDLITHCQAIPFDEAYQDNLYLDQRHQLVQTLNTKLHGKPAKAWSRKSPAVA
;
A
#
# COMPACT_ATOMS: atom_id res chain seq x y z
N ASN A 1 6.69 23.01 20.50
CA ASN A 1 5.34 22.81 19.91
C ASN A 1 5.45 21.89 18.69
N PRO A 2 5.19 20.58 18.80
CA PRO A 2 5.59 19.58 17.80
C PRO A 2 4.53 19.37 16.70
N LYS A 3 4.21 20.43 15.95
CA LYS A 3 3.35 20.36 14.74
C LYS A 3 3.97 21.08 13.53
N ILE A 4 5.29 21.23 13.51
CA ILE A 4 6.03 22.00 12.49
C ILE A 4 6.67 21.07 11.42
N ARG A 5 6.61 19.74 11.60
CA ARG A 5 7.21 18.78 10.68
C ARG A 5 6.13 17.96 9.97
N PHE A 6 6.13 17.99 8.64
CA PHE A 6 5.25 17.20 7.79
C PHE A 6 5.75 15.74 7.79
N TYR A 7 5.15 14.91 8.63
CA TYR A 7 5.46 13.48 8.71
C TYR A 7 4.70 12.64 7.68
N GLY A 8 3.89 13.25 6.81
CA GLY A 8 3.00 12.52 5.89
C GLY A 8 3.68 11.92 4.65
N GLY A 9 4.90 12.35 4.32
CA GLY A 9 5.63 11.92 3.11
C GLY A 9 7.05 11.43 3.37
N ILE A 10 7.33 10.95 4.58
CA ILE A 10 8.65 10.42 4.98
C ILE A 10 8.50 8.91 5.18
N GLU A 11 9.52 8.10 4.91
CA GLU A 11 9.54 6.64 5.15
C GLU A 11 9.00 6.23 6.53
N SER A 12 9.22 7.04 7.56
CA SER A 12 8.65 6.83 8.90
C SER A 12 7.11 6.72 8.91
N ASN A 13 6.42 7.35 7.96
CA ASN A 13 4.99 7.22 7.77
C ASN A 13 4.63 5.84 7.23
N ASP A 14 5.36 5.36 6.23
CA ASP A 14 5.12 4.06 5.61
C ASP A 14 5.32 2.94 6.61
N PHE A 15 6.34 3.03 7.48
CA PHE A 15 6.49 2.11 8.60
C PHE A 15 5.32 2.19 9.58
N ARG A 16 4.82 3.38 9.92
CA ARG A 16 3.68 3.54 10.83
C ARG A 16 2.39 2.99 10.23
N VAL A 17 2.16 3.23 8.95
CA VAL A 17 1.01 2.72 8.19
C VAL A 17 1.10 1.20 8.08
N THR A 18 2.26 0.67 7.68
CA THR A 18 2.50 -0.77 7.57
C THR A 18 2.32 -1.49 8.91
N CYS A 19 2.88 -0.95 9.99
CA CYS A 19 2.67 -1.48 11.34
C CYS A 19 1.20 -1.40 11.78
N ALA A 20 0.47 -0.33 11.45
CA ALA A 20 -0.95 -0.21 11.76
C ALA A 20 -1.80 -1.24 10.99
N VAL A 21 -1.49 -1.46 9.72
CA VAL A 21 -2.13 -2.47 8.87
C VAL A 21 -1.81 -3.88 9.41
N ALA A 22 -0.54 -4.16 9.69
CA ALA A 22 -0.10 -5.44 10.26
C ALA A 22 -0.74 -5.72 11.63
N GLN A 23 -0.82 -4.70 12.49
CA GLN A 23 -1.51 -4.81 13.79
C GLN A 23 -3.01 -5.07 13.63
N THR A 24 -3.64 -4.50 12.61
CA THR A 24 -5.07 -4.71 12.34
C THR A 24 -5.33 -6.13 11.85
N ASN A 25 -4.52 -6.61 10.90
CA ASN A 25 -4.71 -7.89 10.25
C ASN A 25 -4.24 -9.07 11.12
N VAL A 26 -3.12 -8.91 11.81
CA VAL A 26 -2.41 -10.00 12.50
C VAL A 26 -2.37 -9.80 14.02
N GLY A 27 -2.87 -8.67 14.52
CA GLY A 27 -2.76 -8.30 15.93
C GLY A 27 -1.32 -7.98 16.33
N TYR A 28 -1.08 -7.72 17.62
CA TYR A 28 0.26 -7.40 18.14
C TYR A 28 1.31 -8.51 17.93
N GLY A 29 0.90 -9.72 17.53
CA GLY A 29 1.82 -10.79 17.15
C GLY A 29 2.61 -10.52 15.87
N TYR A 30 2.27 -9.47 15.11
CA TYR A 30 3.04 -9.05 13.95
C TYR A 30 4.51 -8.77 14.31
N ILE A 31 4.79 -8.25 15.51
CA ILE A 31 6.15 -7.96 15.97
C ILE A 31 6.99 -9.24 16.03
N CYS A 32 6.48 -10.30 16.67
CA CYS A 32 7.16 -11.60 16.72
C CYS A 32 7.30 -12.22 15.33
N ARG A 33 6.30 -12.07 14.45
CA ARG A 33 6.37 -12.59 13.08
C ARG A 33 7.40 -11.86 12.24
N THR A 34 7.46 -10.54 12.32
CA THR A 34 8.47 -9.73 11.63
C THR A 34 9.87 -10.11 12.11
N LEU A 35 10.06 -10.31 13.41
CA LEU A 35 11.34 -10.80 13.96
C LEU A 35 11.70 -12.19 13.39
N ASN A 36 10.77 -13.15 13.44
CA ASN A 36 10.97 -14.48 12.86
C ASN A 36 11.30 -14.45 11.36
N SER A 37 10.61 -13.61 10.58
CA SER A 37 10.87 -13.44 9.15
C SER A 37 12.23 -12.79 8.85
N LEU A 38 12.77 -12.02 9.80
CA LEU A 38 14.14 -11.50 9.75
C LEU A 38 15.18 -12.50 10.29
N GLY A 39 14.76 -13.73 10.62
CA GLY A 39 15.61 -14.77 11.21
C GLY A 39 15.98 -14.51 12.67
N ILE A 40 15.26 -13.62 13.35
CA ILE A 40 15.51 -13.24 14.75
C ILE A 40 14.47 -13.91 15.64
N GLU A 41 14.91 -14.72 16.59
CA GLU A 41 14.01 -15.36 17.55
C GLU A 41 13.41 -14.31 18.53
N PRO A 42 12.08 -14.20 18.64
CA PRO A 42 11.41 -13.28 19.55
C PRO A 42 11.70 -13.68 21.00
N GLY A 43 12.52 -12.89 21.70
CA GLY A 43 12.80 -13.16 23.11
C GLY A 43 11.58 -13.04 24.03
N THR A 44 11.68 -13.62 25.22
CA THR A 44 10.62 -13.65 26.26
C THR A 44 10.01 -12.28 26.58
N ASN A 45 10.80 -11.20 26.57
CA ASN A 45 10.31 -9.84 26.77
C ASN A 45 9.36 -9.37 25.66
N CYS A 46 9.66 -9.73 24.40
CA CYS A 46 8.82 -9.42 23.25
C CYS A 46 7.49 -10.17 23.36
N GLU A 47 7.54 -11.46 23.68
CA GLU A 47 6.35 -12.27 23.87
C GLU A 47 5.48 -11.78 25.04
N ALA A 48 6.10 -11.42 26.17
CA ALA A 48 5.41 -10.85 27.32
C ALA A 48 4.70 -9.53 26.97
N TYR A 49 5.36 -8.65 26.22
CA TYR A 49 4.77 -7.41 25.71
C TYR A 49 3.57 -7.69 24.80
N VAL A 50 3.73 -8.58 23.81
CA VAL A 50 2.66 -8.97 22.89
C VAL A 50 1.46 -9.54 23.64
N ASN A 51 1.69 -10.39 24.64
CA ASN A 51 0.64 -10.98 25.47
C ASN A 51 -0.04 -9.93 26.36
N GLY A 52 0.69 -8.93 26.86
CA GLY A 52 0.11 -7.78 27.55
C GLY A 52 -0.80 -6.95 26.65
N MET A 53 -0.36 -6.68 25.42
CA MET A 53 -1.13 -5.91 24.45
C MET A 53 -2.38 -6.66 23.94
N LYS A 54 -2.30 -7.99 23.76
CA LYS A 54 -3.47 -8.84 23.47
C LYS A 54 -4.51 -8.74 24.59
N ARG A 55 -4.10 -8.94 25.84
CA ARG A 55 -4.99 -8.80 27.01
C ARG A 55 -5.68 -7.44 27.08
N LYS A 56 -4.93 -6.35 26.82
CA LYS A 56 -5.48 -5.00 26.79
C LYS A 56 -6.52 -4.83 25.67
N ARG A 57 -6.22 -5.30 24.47
CA ARG A 57 -7.13 -5.25 23.31
C ARG A 57 -8.42 -6.02 23.59
N ASP A 58 -8.31 -7.23 24.12
CA ASP A 58 -9.46 -8.11 24.36
C ASP A 58 -10.32 -7.55 25.50
N GLY A 59 -9.69 -7.02 26.56
CA GLY A 59 -10.37 -6.26 27.61
C GLY A 59 -11.11 -5.02 27.08
N ASP A 60 -10.49 -4.26 26.18
CA ASP A 60 -11.11 -3.11 25.53
C ASP A 60 -12.30 -3.50 24.65
N ASN A 61 -12.18 -4.59 23.89
CA ASN A 61 -13.26 -5.11 23.07
C ASN A 61 -14.45 -5.57 23.94
N ASN A 62 -14.18 -6.31 25.00
CA ASN A 62 -15.23 -6.75 25.94
C ASN A 62 -15.89 -5.57 26.64
N ARG A 63 -15.11 -4.58 27.07
CA ARG A 63 -15.61 -3.31 27.62
C ARG A 63 -16.51 -2.60 26.61
N LYS A 64 -16.07 -2.44 25.36
CA LYS A 64 -16.84 -1.76 24.29
C LYS A 64 -18.13 -2.48 23.90
N LYS A 65 -18.14 -3.81 24.02
CA LYS A 65 -19.34 -4.64 23.79
C LYS A 65 -20.38 -4.48 24.90
N SER A 66 -19.97 -4.15 26.12
CA SER A 66 -20.88 -4.02 27.26
C SER A 66 -21.99 -2.99 27.03
N LEU A 67 -23.20 -3.31 27.50
CA LEU A 67 -24.35 -2.40 27.44
C LEU A 67 -24.06 -1.08 28.15
N LYS A 68 -23.38 -1.12 29.31
CA LYS A 68 -23.00 0.07 30.08
C LYS A 68 -22.12 1.03 29.26
N PHE A 69 -21.14 0.49 28.51
CA PHE A 69 -20.30 1.31 27.63
C PHE A 69 -21.10 1.90 26.46
N LYS A 70 -21.97 1.11 25.82
CA LYS A 70 -22.82 1.58 24.72
C LYS A 70 -23.79 2.69 25.18
N LYS A 71 -24.46 2.49 26.32
CA LYS A 71 -25.33 3.50 26.96
C LYS A 71 -24.56 4.78 27.26
N ARG A 72 -23.40 4.67 27.92
CA ARG A 72 -22.56 5.84 28.23
C ARG A 72 -22.06 6.57 26.98
N ARG A 73 -21.71 5.84 25.92
CA ARG A 73 -21.31 6.43 24.64
C ARG A 73 -22.45 7.22 24.01
N ASN A 74 -23.67 6.68 24.04
CA ASN A 74 -24.86 7.37 23.56
C ASN A 74 -25.15 8.62 24.41
N GLU A 75 -25.10 8.54 25.74
CA GLU A 75 -25.25 9.71 26.62
C GLU A 75 -24.25 10.82 26.30
N ILE A 76 -22.97 10.48 26.09
CA ILE A 76 -21.93 11.45 25.73
C ILE A 76 -22.22 12.07 24.36
N HIS A 77 -22.67 11.26 23.40
CA HIS A 77 -23.03 11.73 22.07
C HIS A 77 -24.22 12.70 22.13
N THR A 78 -25.29 12.32 22.84
CA THR A 78 -26.46 13.17 23.07
C THR A 78 -26.08 14.46 23.77
N LYS A 79 -25.25 14.42 24.83
CA LYS A 79 -24.75 15.62 25.52
C LYS A 79 -23.93 16.53 24.60
N ARG A 80 -23.11 15.96 23.72
CA ARG A 80 -22.35 16.72 22.72
C ARG A 80 -23.29 17.42 21.74
N ILE A 81 -24.29 16.70 21.21
CA ILE A 81 -25.31 17.27 20.31
C ILE A 81 -26.05 18.42 21.01
N HIS A 82 -26.50 18.23 22.25
CA HIS A 82 -27.18 19.28 23.01
C HIS A 82 -26.27 20.49 23.26
N GLY A 83 -24.98 20.26 23.52
CA GLY A 83 -23.98 21.32 23.64
C GLY A 83 -23.80 22.11 22.34
N ILE A 84 -23.75 21.42 21.20
CA ILE A 84 -23.69 22.04 19.87
C ILE A 84 -24.96 22.87 19.63
N LEU A 85 -26.14 22.28 19.78
CA LEU A 85 -27.43 22.98 19.61
C LEU A 85 -27.59 24.19 20.54
N SER A 86 -27.11 24.09 21.78
CA SER A 86 -27.12 25.21 22.73
C SER A 86 -26.18 26.34 22.30
N SER A 87 -24.99 25.99 21.78
CA SER A 87 -24.02 26.97 21.27
C SER A 87 -24.53 27.62 19.99
N GLU A 88 -25.15 26.83 19.08
CA GLU A 88 -25.84 27.33 17.88
C GLU A 88 -26.99 28.29 18.24
N LYS A 89 -27.79 27.98 19.26
CA LYS A 89 -28.87 28.87 19.74
C LYS A 89 -28.35 30.15 20.39
N LYS A 90 -27.21 30.11 21.08
CA LYS A 90 -26.62 31.28 21.76
C LYS A 90 -25.85 32.20 20.82
N GLU A 91 -25.14 31.63 19.85
CA GLU A 91 -24.14 32.34 19.03
C GLU A 91 -24.57 32.47 17.55
N GLY A 92 -25.70 31.86 17.17
CA GLY A 92 -26.38 32.03 15.88
C GLY A 92 -25.65 31.40 14.68
N LYS A 93 -25.86 32.00 13.50
CA LYS A 93 -25.36 31.61 12.16
C LYS A 93 -23.82 31.50 12.02
N THR A 94 -23.05 31.56 13.10
CA THR A 94 -21.60 31.31 13.08
C THR A 94 -21.29 29.83 13.37
N TYR A 95 -22.18 29.11 14.06
CA TYR A 95 -21.94 27.72 14.49
C TYR A 95 -22.96 26.70 14.01
N GLU A 96 -23.96 27.11 13.25
CA GLU A 96 -24.93 26.19 12.65
C GLU A 96 -24.21 25.15 11.78
N THR A 97 -24.39 23.88 12.14
CA THR A 97 -23.75 22.76 11.48
C THR A 97 -24.12 22.78 9.99
N ASN A 98 -23.12 22.70 9.09
CA ASN A 98 -23.28 22.75 7.62
C ASN A 98 -23.53 24.12 6.95
N ILE A 99 -23.31 25.26 7.61
CA ILE A 99 -23.39 26.62 7.00
C ILE A 99 -22.68 26.75 5.63
N GLY A 100 -21.60 25.99 5.40
CA GLY A 100 -20.83 26.03 4.16
C GLY A 100 -21.29 25.07 3.05
N LEU A 101 -22.30 24.22 3.28
CA LEU A 101 -22.72 23.16 2.35
C LEU A 101 -24.15 23.32 1.82
N THR A 102 -24.98 24.14 2.43
CA THR A 102 -26.33 24.47 1.96
C THR A 102 -26.32 25.79 1.19
N LEU A 103 -26.15 25.72 -0.14
CA LEU A 103 -26.48 26.86 -1.00
C LEU A 103 -28.01 26.99 -1.08
N PRO A 104 -28.58 28.21 -1.08
CA PRO A 104 -30.02 28.40 -1.13
C PRO A 104 -30.51 28.06 -2.54
N THR A 105 -31.21 26.93 -2.68
CA THR A 105 -32.09 26.71 -3.84
C THR A 105 -33.33 27.58 -3.61
N ALA A 106 -33.56 28.51 -4.52
CA ALA A 106 -34.69 29.43 -4.43
C ALA A 106 -36.05 28.68 -4.44
N SER A 107 -37.02 29.35 -3.83
CA SER A 107 -38.48 29.17 -3.84
C SER A 107 -39.15 28.14 -2.89
N THR A 108 -39.62 28.71 -1.77
CA THR A 108 -41.03 28.73 -1.33
C THR A 108 -41.69 27.42 -0.87
N SER A 109 -41.81 27.24 0.46
CA SER A 109 -43.10 27.32 1.17
C SER A 109 -42.96 27.01 2.66
N THR A 110 -43.58 27.86 3.46
CA THR A 110 -43.85 27.83 4.90
C THR A 110 -44.31 26.45 5.40
N THR A 111 -43.67 25.86 6.43
CA THR A 111 -44.38 25.19 7.53
C THR A 111 -43.47 24.91 8.74
N ALA A 112 -44.14 24.82 9.90
CA ALA A 112 -43.67 24.86 11.27
C ALA A 112 -42.62 23.81 11.68
N ASN A 113 -41.90 24.15 12.76
CA ASN A 113 -41.22 23.29 13.72
C ASN A 113 -41.65 21.81 13.66
N GLU A 114 -40.91 20.98 12.92
CA GLU A 114 -40.89 19.54 13.16
C GLU A 114 -39.84 19.27 14.25
N GLU A 115 -40.30 19.17 15.50
CA GLU A 115 -39.62 18.33 16.48
C GLU A 115 -39.47 16.95 15.84
N LEU A 116 -38.23 16.47 15.71
CA LEU A 116 -37.92 15.17 15.16
C LEU A 116 -38.47 14.09 16.11
N PHE A 117 -39.75 13.76 15.95
CA PHE A 117 -40.38 12.63 16.59
C PHE A 117 -39.70 11.39 16.00
N CYS A 118 -38.86 10.71 16.77
CA CYS A 118 -38.54 9.32 16.48
C CYS A 118 -39.72 8.50 17.02
N PRO A 119 -40.70 8.11 16.20
CA PRO A 119 -41.67 7.12 16.66
C PRO A 119 -40.88 5.87 17.05
N ASP A 120 -41.18 5.30 18.21
CA ASP A 120 -40.69 3.99 18.60
C ASP A 120 -41.12 3.01 17.50
N LEU A 121 -40.18 2.65 16.63
CA LEU A 121 -40.41 1.70 15.55
C LEU A 121 -40.80 0.36 16.18
N PRO A 122 -41.97 -0.22 15.82
CA PRO A 122 -42.36 -1.53 16.29
C PRO A 122 -41.26 -2.55 16.02
N ALA A 123 -41.04 -3.49 16.95
CA ALA A 123 -39.97 -4.49 16.85
C ALA A 123 -39.99 -5.26 15.52
N ASP A 124 -41.17 -5.41 14.91
CA ASP A 124 -41.41 -6.14 13.67
C ASP A 124 -40.89 -5.40 12.42
N THR A 125 -40.67 -4.09 12.52
CA THR A 125 -40.14 -3.27 11.40
C THR A 125 -38.67 -3.57 11.13
N LEU A 126 -37.90 -4.00 12.14
CA LEU A 126 -36.50 -4.35 11.94
C LEU A 126 -36.35 -5.63 11.09
N ALA A 127 -37.23 -6.61 11.33
CA ALA A 127 -37.24 -7.87 10.61
C ALA A 127 -37.57 -7.66 9.11
N SER A 128 -38.46 -6.71 8.80
CA SER A 128 -38.76 -6.38 7.41
C SER A 128 -37.59 -5.68 6.71
N TYR A 129 -36.80 -4.85 7.42
CA TYR A 129 -35.58 -4.26 6.88
C TYR A 129 -34.45 -5.27 6.65
N GLU A 130 -34.34 -6.31 7.48
CA GLU A 130 -33.34 -7.37 7.31
C GLU A 130 -33.54 -8.16 6.00
N VAL A 131 -34.77 -8.27 5.50
CA VAL A 131 -35.08 -8.90 4.20
C VAL A 131 -34.47 -8.12 3.02
N PHE A 132 -34.27 -6.82 3.17
CA PHE A 132 -33.66 -5.97 2.13
C PHE A 132 -32.13 -5.92 2.20
N VAL A 133 -31.52 -6.46 3.24
CA VAL A 133 -30.07 -6.53 3.34
C VAL A 133 -29.58 -7.67 2.43
N PRO A 134 -28.72 -7.39 1.44
CA PRO A 134 -28.15 -8.44 0.62
C PRO A 134 -27.46 -9.47 1.51
N PRO A 135 -27.56 -10.78 1.20
CA PRO A 135 -26.92 -11.81 1.98
C PRO A 135 -25.44 -11.49 2.14
N TYR A 136 -24.93 -11.65 3.37
CA TYR A 136 -23.53 -11.39 3.69
C TYR A 136 -22.64 -12.21 2.75
N THR A 137 -21.89 -11.51 1.91
CA THR A 137 -20.85 -12.10 1.07
C THR A 137 -19.53 -11.95 1.82
N PRO A 138 -18.98 -13.03 2.42
CA PRO A 138 -17.67 -12.96 3.02
C PRO A 138 -16.67 -12.52 1.95
N ARG A 139 -15.84 -11.53 2.29
CA ARG A 139 -14.71 -11.14 1.45
C ARG A 139 -13.89 -12.41 1.17
N PRO A 140 -13.54 -12.71 -0.10
CA PRO A 140 -12.68 -13.86 -0.40
C PRO A 140 -11.44 -13.80 0.47
N GLN A 141 -11.10 -14.91 1.14
CA GLN A 141 -9.81 -14.99 1.81
C GLN A 141 -8.73 -14.91 0.75
N CYS A 142 -7.91 -13.86 0.83
CA CYS A 142 -6.75 -13.70 -0.03
C CYS A 142 -5.72 -14.73 0.44
N SER A 143 -5.64 -15.86 -0.26
CA SER A 143 -4.55 -16.81 -0.07
C SER A 143 -3.24 -16.13 -0.47
N PRO A 144 -2.13 -16.36 0.25
CA PRO A 144 -0.81 -15.94 -0.22
C PRO A 144 -0.63 -16.46 -1.65
N ILE A 145 -0.34 -15.57 -2.60
CA ILE A 145 0.15 -15.98 -3.91
C ILE A 145 1.55 -16.51 -3.64
N ALA A 146 1.70 -17.84 -3.58
CA ALA A 146 3.00 -18.46 -3.63
C ALA A 146 3.48 -18.34 -5.08
N PHE A 147 4.60 -17.65 -5.28
CA PHE A 147 5.33 -17.79 -6.53
C PHE A 147 5.80 -19.23 -6.61
N ASP A 148 5.73 -19.81 -7.81
CA ASP A 148 6.31 -21.11 -8.03
C ASP A 148 7.82 -20.94 -7.96
N ASP A 149 8.42 -21.47 -6.90
CA ASP A 149 9.87 -21.47 -6.71
C ASP A 149 10.58 -22.40 -7.72
N ASN A 150 9.82 -23.18 -8.52
CA ASN A 150 10.39 -23.88 -9.66
C ASN A 150 10.78 -22.87 -10.75
N ALA A 151 12.08 -22.82 -11.05
CA ALA A 151 12.72 -21.93 -12.03
C ALA A 151 12.16 -21.99 -13.48
N ALA A 152 11.22 -22.91 -13.77
CA ALA A 152 10.60 -23.04 -15.09
C ALA A 152 9.54 -21.97 -15.40
N VAL A 153 9.01 -21.24 -14.40
CA VAL A 153 7.92 -20.27 -14.60
C VAL A 153 8.47 -18.85 -14.64
N PHE A 154 8.49 -18.26 -15.83
CA PHE A 154 8.81 -16.83 -16.00
C PHE A 154 7.61 -15.95 -15.60
N TYR A 155 7.81 -15.09 -14.59
CA TYR A 155 6.83 -14.10 -14.17
C TYR A 155 7.09 -12.74 -14.82
N ASN A 156 6.16 -12.30 -15.67
CA ASN A 156 6.17 -10.94 -16.20
C ASN A 156 5.54 -9.98 -15.17
N ILE A 157 6.37 -9.22 -14.45
CA ILE A 157 5.89 -8.30 -13.41
C ILE A 157 5.58 -6.93 -14.01
N VAL A 158 4.30 -6.56 -13.97
CA VAL A 158 3.81 -5.23 -14.37
C VAL A 158 3.25 -4.55 -13.14
N LEU A 159 3.87 -3.42 -12.77
CA LEU A 159 3.33 -2.54 -11.75
C LEU A 159 2.33 -1.59 -12.40
N PHE A 160 1.20 -1.34 -11.75
CA PHE A 160 0.22 -0.40 -12.25
C PHE A 160 -0.36 0.45 -11.12
N ASP A 161 -0.82 1.63 -11.47
CA ASP A 161 -1.51 2.55 -10.59
C ASP A 161 -2.66 3.24 -11.34
N THR A 162 -3.65 3.71 -10.59
CA THR A 162 -4.86 4.32 -11.17
C THR A 162 -5.28 5.56 -10.41
N GLU A 163 -5.71 6.56 -11.17
CA GLU A 163 -6.34 7.76 -10.63
C GLU A 163 -7.84 7.73 -10.89
N THR A 164 -8.64 8.17 -9.92
CA THR A 164 -10.12 8.19 -10.03
C THR A 164 -10.71 9.58 -9.80
N ASN A 165 -11.93 9.80 -10.29
CA ASN A 165 -12.62 11.09 -10.14
C ASN A 165 -13.18 11.32 -8.73
N THR A 166 -13.41 10.25 -7.97
CA THR A 166 -13.87 10.25 -6.58
C THR A 166 -13.48 8.94 -5.89
N THR A 167 -13.93 8.74 -4.66
CA THR A 167 -13.75 7.50 -3.89
C THR A 167 -15.05 6.69 -3.84
N GLY A 168 -14.95 5.40 -3.55
CA GLY A 168 -16.11 4.52 -3.39
C GLY A 168 -16.59 3.87 -4.69
N LYS A 169 -17.74 3.19 -4.63
CA LYS A 169 -18.24 2.31 -5.70
C LYS A 169 -18.64 3.02 -7.00
N GLN A 170 -18.78 4.35 -6.95
CA GLN A 170 -19.20 5.19 -8.09
C GLN A 170 -18.02 5.92 -8.74
N ALA A 171 -16.79 5.59 -8.33
CA ALA A 171 -15.58 6.16 -8.86
C ALA A 171 -15.35 5.72 -10.32
N GLU A 172 -15.06 6.68 -11.18
CA GLU A 172 -14.67 6.48 -12.56
C GLU A 172 -13.16 6.69 -12.72
N LEU A 173 -12.56 5.91 -13.61
CA LEU A 173 -11.13 5.99 -13.94
C LEU A 173 -10.83 7.34 -14.63
N CYS A 174 -9.72 7.95 -14.24
CA CYS A 174 -9.20 9.20 -14.81
C CYS A 174 -7.80 9.03 -15.41
N GLN A 175 -7.02 8.07 -14.92
CA GLN A 175 -5.73 7.71 -15.49
C GLN A 175 -5.44 6.24 -15.18
N LEU A 176 -4.84 5.54 -16.14
CA LEU A 176 -4.24 4.23 -15.93
C LEU A 176 -2.76 4.32 -16.31
N ALA A 177 -1.90 4.00 -15.35
CA ALA A 177 -0.47 3.99 -15.53
C ALA A 177 0.09 2.61 -15.20
N ALA A 178 1.09 2.16 -15.95
CA ALA A 178 1.80 0.93 -15.67
C ALA A 178 3.25 0.98 -16.15
N ILE A 179 4.10 0.16 -15.53
CA ILE A 179 5.49 -0.05 -15.94
C ILE A 179 5.83 -1.52 -15.84
N ASN A 180 6.51 -2.03 -16.86
CA ASN A 180 7.09 -3.36 -16.84
C ASN A 180 8.43 -3.34 -16.10
N GLN A 181 8.63 -4.21 -15.11
CA GLN A 181 9.88 -4.21 -14.34
C GLN A 181 11.09 -4.72 -15.14
N THR A 182 10.87 -5.61 -16.10
CA THR A 182 11.94 -6.25 -16.89
C THR A 182 12.37 -5.37 -18.06
N THR A 183 11.41 -4.85 -18.84
CA THR A 183 11.68 -4.08 -20.06
C THR A 183 11.70 -2.57 -19.84
N LEU A 184 11.26 -2.10 -18.66
CA LEU A 184 11.05 -0.69 -18.34
C LEU A 184 10.08 0.04 -19.29
N ALA A 185 9.36 -0.71 -20.14
CA ALA A 185 8.30 -0.16 -20.97
C ALA A 185 7.21 0.42 -20.07
N SER A 186 6.72 1.61 -20.40
CA SER A 186 5.72 2.33 -19.62
C SER A 186 4.44 2.56 -20.42
N PHE A 187 3.34 2.66 -19.69
CA PHE A 187 2.01 3.01 -20.17
C PHE A 187 1.46 4.08 -19.25
N SER A 188 0.94 5.18 -19.77
CA SER A 188 0.30 6.22 -18.96
C SER A 188 -0.70 6.99 -19.82
N GLU A 189 -1.97 6.62 -19.71
CA GLU A 189 -3.04 7.18 -20.52
C GLU A 189 -4.14 7.76 -19.62
N TYR A 190 -4.69 8.90 -20.04
CA TYR A 190 -5.78 9.57 -19.33
C TYR A 190 -7.14 9.16 -19.87
N VAL A 191 -8.10 9.02 -18.97
CA VAL A 191 -9.51 8.73 -19.27
C VAL A 191 -10.34 9.96 -18.97
N LEU A 192 -11.25 10.34 -19.87
CA LEU A 192 -12.23 11.39 -19.60
C LEU A 192 -13.46 10.77 -18.90
N PRO A 193 -13.65 10.94 -17.57
CA PRO A 193 -14.80 10.37 -16.87
C PRO A 193 -16.10 11.11 -17.23
N ASN A 194 -17.25 10.45 -17.09
CA ASN A 194 -18.54 11.08 -17.39
C ASN A 194 -18.90 12.15 -16.36
N LYS A 195 -18.57 11.92 -15.09
CA LYS A 195 -18.77 12.88 -14.01
C LYS A 195 -17.54 13.77 -13.82
N ASN A 196 -17.74 14.93 -13.21
CA ASN A 196 -16.64 15.80 -12.83
C ASN A 196 -15.79 15.19 -11.70
N ILE A 197 -14.57 15.67 -11.58
CA ILE A 197 -13.63 15.26 -10.54
C ILE A 197 -13.98 15.98 -9.24
N ASP A 198 -14.17 15.20 -8.17
CA ASP A 198 -14.42 15.71 -6.83
C ASP A 198 -13.24 16.59 -6.38
N LYS A 199 -13.52 17.68 -5.67
CA LYS A 199 -12.52 18.56 -5.06
C LYS A 199 -11.48 17.78 -4.24
N TYR A 200 -11.86 16.73 -3.53
CA TYR A 200 -10.91 15.92 -2.75
C TYR A 200 -10.00 15.08 -3.63
N ALA A 201 -10.56 14.44 -4.68
CA ALA A 201 -9.76 13.68 -5.65
C ALA A 201 -8.80 14.62 -6.41
N SER A 202 -9.31 15.76 -6.88
CA SER A 202 -8.54 16.80 -7.57
C SER A 202 -7.35 17.31 -6.74
N ARG A 203 -7.50 17.44 -5.42
CA ARG A 203 -6.39 17.84 -4.52
C ARG A 203 -5.27 16.81 -4.42
N VAL A 204 -5.57 15.53 -4.64
CA VAL A 204 -4.61 14.43 -4.54
C VAL A 204 -3.95 14.22 -5.90
N ASN A 205 -4.77 14.01 -6.93
CA ASN A 205 -4.28 13.64 -8.25
C ASN A 205 -4.00 14.84 -9.16
N ASN A 206 -4.31 16.07 -8.73
CA ASN A 206 -4.13 17.30 -9.52
C ASN A 206 -4.86 17.29 -10.87
N LEU A 207 -5.92 16.50 -10.99
CA LEU A 207 -6.77 16.45 -12.18
C LEU A 207 -8.00 17.34 -12.01
N SER A 208 -8.45 17.97 -13.09
CA SER A 208 -9.69 18.74 -13.13
C SER A 208 -10.32 18.67 -14.51
N ILE A 209 -11.63 18.87 -14.60
CA ILE A 209 -12.34 18.94 -15.87
C ILE A 209 -12.87 20.35 -16.05
N LYS A 210 -12.63 20.94 -17.21
CA LYS A 210 -13.15 22.24 -17.60
C LYS A 210 -13.83 22.14 -18.95
N THR A 211 -14.74 23.07 -19.22
CA THR A 211 -15.36 23.21 -20.54
C THR A 211 -14.57 24.22 -21.36
N VAL A 212 -14.02 23.79 -22.48
CA VAL A 212 -13.32 24.63 -23.46
C VAL A 212 -14.07 24.49 -24.78
N ASP A 213 -14.53 25.60 -25.35
CA ASP A 213 -15.31 25.62 -26.61
C ASP A 213 -16.53 24.67 -26.60
N GLY A 214 -17.23 24.60 -25.47
CA GLY A 214 -18.39 23.73 -25.29
C GLY A 214 -18.07 22.24 -25.11
N LYS A 215 -16.78 21.85 -25.11
CA LYS A 215 -16.33 20.47 -24.92
C LYS A 215 -15.67 20.29 -23.55
N ARG A 216 -15.92 19.14 -22.91
CA ARG A 216 -15.25 18.78 -21.67
C ARG A 216 -13.82 18.37 -21.99
N VAL A 217 -12.87 18.98 -21.29
CA VAL A 217 -11.43 18.74 -21.44
C VAL A 217 -10.84 18.45 -20.06
N LEU A 218 -10.01 17.41 -19.99
CA LEU A 218 -9.28 17.04 -18.78
C LEU A 218 -8.00 17.86 -18.67
N PHE A 219 -7.66 18.27 -17.46
CA PHE A 219 -6.46 19.04 -17.14
C PHE A 219 -5.67 18.37 -16.01
N LYS A 220 -4.35 18.29 -16.16
CA LYS A 220 -3.39 17.93 -15.08
C LYS A 220 -2.60 19.18 -14.70
N GLN A 221 -2.65 19.59 -13.44
CA GLN A 221 -1.95 20.78 -12.94
C GLN A 221 -2.22 22.04 -13.79
N SER A 222 -3.45 22.22 -14.26
CA SER A 222 -3.89 23.31 -15.14
C SER A 222 -3.43 23.24 -16.60
N ASN A 223 -2.71 22.20 -17.02
CA ASN A 223 -2.41 21.95 -18.43
C ASN A 223 -3.43 20.97 -19.03
N PRO A 224 -3.98 21.24 -20.22
CA PRO A 224 -4.88 20.29 -20.88
C PRO A 224 -4.11 19.02 -21.23
N VAL A 225 -4.72 17.87 -20.99
CA VAL A 225 -4.16 16.56 -21.34
C VAL A 225 -5.06 15.86 -22.36
N LEU A 226 -4.45 15.08 -23.25
CA LEU A 226 -5.20 14.21 -24.15
C LEU A 226 -5.84 13.11 -23.32
N ALA A 227 -7.17 13.05 -23.31
CA ALA A 227 -7.93 12.04 -22.62
C ALA A 227 -8.78 11.25 -23.62
N LEU A 228 -8.82 9.93 -23.43
CA LEU A 228 -9.57 9.00 -24.26
C LEU A 228 -10.80 8.49 -23.52
N THR A 229 -11.64 7.74 -24.20
CA THR A 229 -12.70 6.96 -23.54
C THR A 229 -12.09 5.81 -22.73
N CYS A 230 -12.83 5.32 -21.74
CA CYS A 230 -12.38 4.19 -20.91
C CYS A 230 -12.07 2.96 -21.77
N ASP A 231 -12.93 2.66 -22.73
CA ASP A 231 -12.79 1.49 -23.61
C ASP A 231 -11.54 1.56 -24.49
N GLU A 232 -11.21 2.76 -25.00
CA GLU A 232 -9.98 2.99 -25.76
C GLU A 232 -8.73 2.79 -24.90
N VAL A 233 -8.72 3.31 -23.67
CA VAL A 233 -7.59 3.13 -22.74
C VAL A 233 -7.41 1.66 -22.39
N LEU A 234 -8.50 0.94 -22.08
CA LEU A 234 -8.43 -0.49 -21.77
C LEU A 234 -7.95 -1.31 -22.97
N SER A 235 -8.41 -0.98 -24.19
CA SER A 235 -7.95 -1.64 -25.42
C SER A 235 -6.45 -1.44 -25.65
N ARG A 236 -5.96 -0.20 -25.46
CA ARG A 236 -4.52 0.11 -25.55
C ARG A 236 -3.72 -0.58 -24.45
N PHE A 237 -4.28 -0.68 -23.25
CA PHE A 237 -3.62 -1.34 -22.12
C PHE A 237 -3.48 -2.84 -22.34
N ILE A 238 -4.52 -3.51 -22.86
CA ILE A 238 -4.44 -4.93 -23.25
C ILE A 238 -3.37 -5.13 -24.32
N HIS A 239 -3.28 -4.23 -25.30
CA HIS A 239 -2.23 -4.29 -26.32
C HIS A 239 -0.82 -4.11 -25.72
N TYR A 240 -0.65 -3.15 -24.80
CA TYR A 240 0.58 -2.95 -24.04
C TYR A 240 1.00 -4.21 -23.28
N LEU A 241 0.09 -4.87 -22.56
CA LEU A 241 0.37 -6.13 -21.85
C LEU A 241 0.79 -7.24 -22.83
N GLY A 242 0.10 -7.36 -23.97
CA GLY A 242 0.45 -8.33 -25.00
C GLY A 242 1.85 -8.11 -25.60
N ASN A 243 2.23 -6.85 -25.84
CA ASN A 243 3.58 -6.51 -26.29
C ASN A 243 4.63 -6.79 -25.21
N SER A 244 4.34 -6.41 -23.97
CA SER A 244 5.21 -6.65 -22.82
C SER A 244 5.55 -8.13 -22.66
N ILE A 245 4.57 -9.03 -22.79
CA ILE A 245 4.81 -10.48 -22.73
C ILE A 245 5.75 -10.93 -23.86
N ARG A 246 5.50 -10.49 -25.10
CA ARG A 246 6.33 -10.86 -26.26
C ARG A 246 7.77 -10.39 -26.11
N GLU A 247 8.00 -9.17 -25.62
CA GLU A 247 9.35 -8.64 -25.44
C GLU A 247 10.11 -9.38 -24.33
N CYS A 248 9.44 -9.69 -23.22
CA CYS A 248 10.04 -10.50 -22.15
C CYS A 248 10.45 -11.90 -22.64
N GLN A 249 9.61 -12.55 -23.48
CA GLN A 249 9.93 -13.84 -24.09
C GLN A 249 11.15 -13.79 -25.03
N LYS A 250 11.33 -12.68 -25.78
CA LYS A 250 12.51 -12.50 -26.63
C LYS A 250 13.78 -12.36 -25.81
N LEU A 251 13.74 -11.59 -24.72
CA LEU A 251 14.90 -11.33 -23.87
C LEU A 251 15.43 -12.60 -23.19
N THR A 252 14.53 -13.44 -22.67
CA THR A 252 14.90 -14.73 -22.09
C THR A 252 15.46 -15.68 -23.14
N ALA A 253 14.86 -15.74 -24.33
CA ALA A 253 15.38 -16.54 -25.44
C ALA A 253 16.77 -16.05 -25.92
N HIS A 254 17.01 -14.74 -25.96
CA HIS A 254 18.25 -14.16 -26.45
C HIS A 254 19.44 -14.42 -25.51
N LYS A 255 19.25 -14.29 -24.18
CA LYS A 255 20.29 -14.63 -23.19
C LYS A 255 20.74 -16.09 -23.35
N SER A 256 19.79 -17.02 -23.39
CA SER A 256 20.06 -18.45 -23.60
C SER A 256 20.70 -18.74 -24.95
N ALA A 257 20.28 -18.05 -26.02
CA ALA A 257 20.83 -18.22 -27.36
C ALA A 257 22.28 -17.72 -27.48
N VAL A 258 22.61 -16.56 -26.89
CA VAL A 258 23.98 -16.02 -26.89
C VAL A 258 24.93 -16.96 -26.14
N TYR A 259 24.51 -17.43 -24.96
CA TYR A 259 25.33 -18.38 -24.20
C TYR A 259 25.51 -19.71 -24.94
N LYS A 260 24.45 -20.23 -25.55
CA LYS A 260 24.52 -21.43 -26.40
C LYS A 260 25.42 -21.23 -27.62
N ALA A 261 25.35 -20.09 -28.28
CA ALA A 261 26.21 -19.81 -29.44
C ALA A 261 27.70 -19.70 -29.07
N LEU A 262 28.01 -19.16 -27.89
CA LEU A 262 29.39 -18.96 -27.43
C LEU A 262 30.02 -20.21 -26.82
N PHE A 263 29.22 -21.09 -26.20
CA PHE A 263 29.72 -22.22 -25.41
C PHE A 263 29.19 -23.59 -25.84
N ASP A 264 28.28 -23.65 -26.82
CA ASP A 264 27.49 -24.83 -27.19
C ASP A 264 26.81 -25.53 -26.00
N GLN A 265 26.48 -24.73 -24.98
CA GLN A 265 25.88 -25.16 -23.72
C GLN A 265 24.62 -24.36 -23.44
N GLY A 266 23.60 -25.01 -22.89
CA GLY A 266 22.47 -24.29 -22.29
C GLY A 266 22.83 -23.83 -20.88
N PHE A 267 22.09 -22.84 -20.37
CA PHE A 267 22.07 -22.51 -18.96
C PHE A 267 20.64 -22.11 -18.57
N ASP A 268 20.33 -22.16 -17.28
CA ASP A 268 19.01 -21.78 -16.77
C ASP A 268 18.93 -20.24 -16.63
N ALA A 269 18.47 -19.56 -17.69
CA ALA A 269 18.37 -18.10 -17.75
C ALA A 269 17.23 -17.51 -16.87
N HIS A 270 16.78 -18.27 -15.87
CA HIS A 270 15.74 -17.91 -14.91
C HIS A 270 16.22 -17.94 -13.45
N ASP A 271 17.44 -18.42 -13.18
CA ASP A 271 18.10 -18.32 -11.87
C ASP A 271 19.05 -17.11 -11.86
N ALA A 272 18.85 -16.17 -10.94
CA ALA A 272 19.67 -14.96 -10.82
C ALA A 272 21.16 -15.27 -10.61
N LEU A 273 21.49 -16.33 -9.88
CA LEU A 273 22.86 -16.78 -9.68
C LEU A 273 23.44 -17.38 -10.95
N GLU A 274 22.67 -18.18 -11.69
CA GLU A 274 23.10 -18.74 -12.97
C GLU A 274 23.20 -17.67 -14.06
N ASP A 275 22.34 -16.65 -14.05
CA ASP A 275 22.44 -15.45 -14.89
C ASP A 275 23.76 -14.69 -14.64
N VAL A 276 24.13 -14.49 -13.37
CA VAL A 276 25.40 -13.83 -13.01
C VAL A 276 26.61 -14.67 -13.41
N LYS A 277 26.55 -16.00 -13.18
CA LYS A 277 27.62 -16.92 -13.62
C LYS A 277 27.74 -16.95 -15.13
N ALA A 278 26.62 -17.00 -15.85
CA ALA A 278 26.58 -17.02 -17.29
C ALA A 278 27.14 -15.71 -17.87
N LEU A 279 26.73 -14.57 -17.32
CA LEU A 279 27.24 -13.26 -17.70
C LEU A 279 28.75 -13.14 -17.42
N HIS A 280 29.21 -13.54 -16.24
CA HIS A 280 30.64 -13.56 -15.91
C HIS A 280 31.43 -14.42 -16.90
N ARG A 281 30.92 -15.61 -17.24
CA ARG A 281 31.55 -16.50 -18.21
C ARG A 281 31.55 -15.91 -19.62
N ILE A 282 30.47 -15.24 -20.04
CA ILE A 282 30.41 -14.52 -21.33
C ILE A 282 31.46 -13.41 -21.38
N LEU A 283 31.60 -12.61 -20.32
CA LEU A 283 32.49 -11.45 -20.31
C LEU A 283 33.97 -11.85 -20.21
N PHE A 284 34.29 -12.86 -19.40
CA PHE A 284 35.69 -13.17 -19.02
C PHE A 284 36.20 -14.52 -19.50
N SER A 285 35.32 -15.38 -20.02
CA SER A 285 35.69 -16.75 -20.40
C SER A 285 35.14 -17.15 -21.77
N SER A 286 34.53 -16.23 -22.52
CA SER A 286 34.00 -16.52 -23.85
C SER A 286 35.10 -16.51 -24.92
N PRO A 287 34.84 -17.16 -26.07
CA PRO A 287 35.71 -17.08 -27.24
C PRO A 287 35.87 -15.67 -27.82
N LEU A 288 35.10 -14.69 -27.33
CA LEU A 288 35.13 -13.31 -27.81
C LEU A 288 36.43 -12.59 -27.43
N ASN A 289 37.18 -13.08 -26.43
CA ASN A 289 38.45 -12.49 -25.97
C ASN A 289 38.37 -10.96 -25.78
N LEU A 290 37.28 -10.48 -25.19
CA LEU A 290 37.08 -9.05 -24.93
C LEU A 290 38.17 -8.56 -23.98
N SER A 291 38.89 -7.51 -24.37
CA SER A 291 39.86 -6.89 -23.47
C SER A 291 39.14 -6.05 -22.41
N GLU A 292 39.79 -5.83 -21.27
CA GLU A 292 39.27 -4.97 -20.22
C GLU A 292 38.95 -3.55 -20.75
N LYS A 293 39.74 -3.07 -21.72
CA LYS A 293 39.50 -1.80 -22.41
C LYS A 293 38.22 -1.83 -23.25
N ASP A 294 37.94 -2.93 -23.94
CA ASP A 294 36.72 -3.08 -24.74
C ASP A 294 35.47 -3.09 -23.86
N LEU A 295 35.55 -3.78 -22.72
CA LEU A 295 34.50 -3.81 -21.70
C LEU A 295 34.22 -2.41 -21.14
N ILE A 296 35.26 -1.70 -20.70
CA ILE A 296 35.13 -0.36 -20.12
C ILE A 296 34.60 0.67 -21.13
N THR A 297 34.98 0.55 -22.40
CA THR A 297 34.56 1.51 -23.44
C THR A 297 33.09 1.34 -23.83
N HIS A 298 32.56 0.11 -23.76
CA HIS A 298 31.20 -0.19 -24.23
C HIS A 298 30.18 -0.41 -23.10
N CYS A 299 30.61 -0.72 -21.89
CA CYS A 299 29.78 -0.60 -20.70
C CYS A 299 29.71 0.87 -20.31
N GLN A 300 28.51 1.43 -20.10
CA GLN A 300 28.33 2.77 -19.55
C GLN A 300 28.84 2.78 -18.10
N ALA A 301 30.16 2.81 -17.92
CA ALA A 301 30.79 2.76 -16.62
C ALA A 301 30.33 3.95 -15.80
N ILE A 302 29.73 3.67 -14.64
CA ILE A 302 29.38 4.70 -13.68
C ILE A 302 30.67 5.29 -13.08
N PRO A 303 30.69 6.58 -12.72
CA PRO A 303 31.85 7.21 -12.09
C PRO A 303 32.30 6.44 -10.84
N PHE A 304 33.62 6.41 -10.61
CA PHE A 304 34.22 5.68 -9.48
C PHE A 304 33.57 6.02 -8.14
N ASP A 305 33.26 7.28 -7.88
CA ASP A 305 32.64 7.71 -6.63
C ASP A 305 31.27 7.06 -6.41
N GLU A 306 30.49 6.91 -7.48
CA GLU A 306 29.15 6.30 -7.45
C GLU A 306 29.26 4.79 -7.24
N ALA A 307 30.15 4.12 -8.00
CA ALA A 307 30.46 2.71 -7.81
C ALA A 307 31.01 2.42 -6.40
N TYR A 308 31.83 3.31 -5.86
CA TYR A 308 32.43 3.19 -4.53
C TYR A 308 31.36 3.33 -3.44
N GLN A 309 30.41 4.26 -3.57
CA GLN A 309 29.29 4.36 -2.62
C GLN A 309 28.40 3.11 -2.66
N ASP A 310 28.10 2.58 -3.85
CA ASP A 310 27.31 1.36 -3.98
C ASP A 310 28.03 0.14 -3.37
N ASN A 311 29.34 0.01 -3.60
CA ASN A 311 30.14 -1.04 -2.98
C ASN A 311 30.19 -0.88 -1.46
N LEU A 312 30.38 0.34 -0.96
CA LEU A 312 30.40 0.64 0.46
C LEU A 312 29.04 0.32 1.11
N TYR A 313 27.94 0.60 0.44
CA TYR A 313 26.59 0.24 0.88
C TYR A 313 26.42 -1.28 0.97
N LEU A 314 26.87 -2.02 -0.05
CA LEU A 314 26.81 -3.49 -0.07
C LEU A 314 27.72 -4.11 1.00
N ASP A 315 28.93 -3.60 1.19
CA ASP A 315 29.87 -4.04 2.23
C ASP A 315 29.35 -3.73 3.64
N GLN A 316 28.79 -2.54 3.86
CA GLN A 316 28.16 -2.20 5.15
C GLN A 316 26.98 -3.14 5.43
N ARG A 317 26.17 -3.45 4.41
CA ARG A 317 25.06 -4.40 4.53
C ARG A 317 25.56 -5.82 4.80
N HIS A 318 26.64 -6.25 4.16
CA HIS A 318 27.29 -7.54 4.41
C HIS A 318 27.89 -7.61 5.83
N GLN A 319 28.57 -6.56 6.29
CA GLN A 319 29.10 -6.44 7.66
C GLN A 319 28.00 -6.42 8.71
N LEU A 320 26.86 -5.77 8.44
CA LEU A 320 25.67 -5.82 9.29
C LEU A 320 25.13 -7.25 9.43
N VAL A 321 25.08 -8.00 8.31
CA VAL A 321 24.68 -9.42 8.33
C VAL A 321 25.68 -10.28 9.12
N GLN A 322 26.98 -10.04 8.99
CA GLN A 322 28.02 -10.77 9.75
C GLN A 322 28.06 -10.42 11.26
N THR A 323 27.82 -9.16 11.63
CA THR A 323 27.77 -8.70 13.03
C THR A 323 26.53 -9.22 13.77
N LEU A 324 25.45 -9.53 13.05
CA LEU A 324 24.28 -10.22 13.58
C LEU A 324 24.61 -11.70 13.87
N ASN A 325 25.31 -12.38 12.95
CA ASN A 325 25.74 -13.79 13.14
C ASN A 325 26.69 -13.99 14.34
N THR A 326 27.58 -13.04 14.61
CA THR A 326 28.54 -13.16 15.74
C THR A 326 27.95 -12.81 17.11
N LYS A 327 26.84 -12.07 17.18
CA LYS A 327 26.15 -11.73 18.44
C LYS A 327 25.05 -12.70 18.85
N LEU A 328 24.62 -13.59 17.95
CA LEU A 328 23.61 -14.63 18.20
C LEU A 328 24.14 -15.82 19.02
N HIS A 329 25.47 -16.03 19.08
CA HIS A 329 26.10 -17.10 19.85
C HIS A 329 26.92 -16.54 21.03
N GLY A 330 26.25 -16.04 22.07
CA GLY A 330 26.90 -15.58 23.30
C GLY A 330 27.43 -16.74 24.17
N LYS A 331 28.67 -16.63 24.66
CA LYS A 331 29.31 -17.59 25.59
C LYS A 331 28.45 -17.81 26.87
N PRO A 332 28.40 -19.03 27.44
CA PRO A 332 27.54 -19.34 28.58
C PRO A 332 28.02 -18.64 29.86
N ALA A 333 27.12 -17.90 30.53
CA ALA A 333 27.39 -17.22 31.79
C ALA A 333 27.34 -18.19 32.98
N LYS A 334 28.30 -18.04 33.92
CA LYS A 334 28.46 -18.84 35.14
C LYS A 334 27.23 -18.78 36.06
N ALA A 335 26.82 -19.96 36.54
CA ALA A 335 25.70 -20.16 37.45
C ALA A 335 25.84 -19.41 38.78
N TRP A 336 24.78 -18.71 39.19
CA TRP A 336 24.60 -18.19 40.56
C TRP A 336 23.76 -19.19 41.37
N SER A 337 24.32 -19.69 42.49
CA SER A 337 23.62 -20.57 43.42
C SER A 337 22.66 -19.78 44.32
N ARG A 338 21.42 -20.25 44.44
CA ARG A 338 20.42 -19.71 45.38
C ARG A 338 20.57 -20.39 46.74
N LYS A 339 20.73 -19.61 47.81
CA LYS A 339 20.42 -20.06 49.18
C LYS A 339 18.91 -19.89 49.43
N SER A 340 18.27 -20.95 49.93
CA SER A 340 16.86 -20.97 50.33
C SER A 340 16.64 -20.24 51.66
N PRO A 341 15.49 -19.58 51.90
CA PRO A 341 15.17 -18.98 53.19
C PRO A 341 14.62 -20.03 54.17
N ALA A 342 14.97 -19.87 55.45
CA ALA A 342 14.50 -20.67 56.56
C ALA A 342 13.02 -20.36 56.89
N VAL A 343 12.32 -21.44 57.28
CA VAL A 343 10.94 -21.47 57.78
C VAL A 343 10.91 -20.92 59.21
N ALA A 344 9.91 -20.10 59.51
CA ALA A 344 9.41 -19.84 60.87
C ALA A 344 7.99 -20.39 60.96
#